data_AF-A0A1I2DH12-F1
#
_entry.id   AF-A0A1I2DH12-F1
#
_cell.length_a   1.000
_cell.length_b   1.000
_cell.length_c   1.000
_cell.angle_alpha   90.00
_cell.angle_beta   90.00
_cell.angle_gamma   90.00
#
_symmetry.space_group_name_H-M   'P 1'
#
loop_
_entity.id
_entity.type
_entity.pdbx_description
1 polymer ?
#
loop_
_entity_poly.entity_id
_entity_poly.type
_entity_poly.pdbx_seq_one_letter_code
_entity_poly.pdbx_strand_id
1 'polypeptide(L)' 'MTISIGSSQAPSAWETHAAWLRLREDCSRLATDVVAGADDGELHADRTAVLESRDAIARMTPPGLVDVLI' A
#
# COMPACT_ATOMS: atom_id res chain seq x y z
N MET A 1 -10.54 -28.55 -26.40
CA MET A 1 -9.51 -27.61 -25.89
C MET A 1 -10.22 -26.55 -25.06
N THR A 2 -10.23 -26.69 -23.74
CA THR A 2 -10.84 -25.73 -22.82
C THR A 2 -9.80 -24.67 -22.48
N ILE A 3 -10.01 -23.45 -22.97
CA ILE A 3 -9.17 -22.30 -22.64
C ILE A 3 -9.66 -21.80 -21.27
N SER A 4 -8.94 -22.15 -20.20
CA SER A 4 -9.14 -21.53 -18.90
C SER A 4 -8.54 -20.12 -18.96
N ILE A 5 -9.37 -19.13 -19.23
CA ILE A 5 -9.01 -17.72 -19.07
C ILE A 5 -8.97 -17.47 -17.56
N GLY A 6 -7.78 -17.54 -16.96
CA GLY A 6 -7.56 -17.04 -15.61
C GLY A 6 -7.90 -15.56 -15.60
N SER A 7 -9.03 -15.17 -15.01
CA SER A 7 -9.36 -13.76 -14.86
C SER A 7 -8.43 -13.17 -13.81
N SER A 8 -7.27 -12.66 -14.23
CA SER A 8 -6.64 -11.56 -13.49
C SER A 8 -7.57 -10.36 -13.64
N GLN A 9 -8.60 -10.30 -12.80
CA GLN A 9 -9.43 -9.10 -12.70
C GLN A 9 -8.52 -8.00 -12.18
N ALA A 10 -8.40 -6.92 -12.94
CA ALA A 10 -7.77 -5.71 -12.44
C ALA A 10 -8.50 -5.29 -11.16
N PRO A 11 -7.79 -4.84 -10.12
CA PRO A 11 -8.41 -4.38 -8.89
C PRO A 11 -9.39 -3.26 -9.21
N SER A 12 -10.55 -3.32 -8.59
CA SER A 12 -11.57 -2.30 -8.71
C SER A 12 -11.07 -0.95 -8.18
N ALA A 13 -11.70 0.13 -8.62
CA ALA A 13 -11.44 1.47 -8.10
C ALA A 13 -11.63 1.53 -6.56
N TRP A 14 -12.58 0.76 -6.02
CA TRP A 14 -12.83 0.68 -4.58
C TRP A 14 -11.71 -0.04 -3.83
N GLU A 15 -11.20 -1.16 -4.36
CA GLU A 15 -10.08 -1.89 -3.76
C GLU A 15 -8.81 -1.03 -3.77
N THR A 16 -8.57 -0.33 -4.88
CA THR A 16 -7.46 0.63 -4.99
C THR A 16 -7.62 1.76 -3.97
N HIS A 17 -8.82 2.34 -3.84
CA HIS A 17 -9.11 3.38 -2.85
C HIS A 17 -8.90 2.90 -1.41
N ALA A 18 -9.39 1.70 -1.07
CA ALA A 18 -9.19 1.11 0.24
C ALA A 18 -7.70 0.85 0.54
N ALA A 19 -6.91 0.46 -0.46
CA ALA A 19 -5.45 0.31 -0.30
C ALA A 19 -4.77 1.65 0.00
N TRP A 20 -5.16 2.73 -0.68
CA TRP A 20 -4.68 4.08 -0.37
C TRP A 20 -5.03 4.56 1.04
N LEU A 21 -6.23 4.23 1.53
CA LEU A 21 -6.62 4.55 2.91
C LEU A 21 -5.75 3.81 3.93
N ARG A 22 -5.46 2.53 3.71
CA ARG A 22 -4.55 1.74 4.57
C ARG A 22 -3.13 2.32 4.56
N LEU A 23 -2.60 2.67 3.39
CA LEU A 23 -1.29 3.33 3.30
C LEU A 23 -1.25 4.63 4.10
N ARG A 24 -2.32 5.44 4.04
CA ARG A 24 -2.41 6.67 4.84
C ARG A 24 -2.39 6.38 6.34
N GLU A 25 -3.10 5.34 6.78
CA GLU A 25 -3.12 4.91 8.18
C GLU A 25 -1.73 4.45 8.64
N ASP A 26 -1.05 3.60 7.87
CA ASP A 26 0.30 3.13 8.19
C ASP A 26 1.31 4.29 8.28
N CYS A 27 1.23 5.27 7.35
CA CYS A 27 2.06 6.47 7.42
C CYS A 27 1.75 7.33 8.66
N SER A 28 0.48 7.43 9.05
CA SER A 28 0.07 8.16 10.24
C SER A 28 0.56 7.51 11.53
N ARG A 29 0.53 6.16 11.59
CA ARG A 29 1.08 5.38 12.71
C ARG A 29 2.57 5.63 12.82
N LEU A 30 3.32 5.40 11.74
CA LEU A 30 4.77 5.67 11.70
C LEU A 30 5.12 7.10 12.14
N ALA A 31 4.39 8.11 11.67
CA ALA A 31 4.64 9.49 12.07
C ALA A 31 4.36 9.74 13.56
N THR A 32 3.30 9.12 14.09
CA THR A 32 2.94 9.20 15.51
C THR A 32 4.03 8.56 16.37
N ASP A 33 4.52 7.39 15.99
CA ASP A 33 5.47 6.61 16.77
C ASP A 33 6.88 7.23 16.71
N VAL A 34 7.25 7.86 15.59
CA VAL A 34 8.44 8.72 15.50
C VAL A 34 8.36 9.89 16.48
N VAL A 35 7.21 10.56 16.58
CA VAL A 35 7.01 11.68 17.50
C VAL A 35 6.98 11.22 18.96
N ALA A 36 6.43 10.04 19.22
CA ALA A 36 6.40 9.42 20.54
C ALA A 36 7.79 8.93 21.01
N GLY A 37 8.76 8.84 20.10
CA GLY A 37 10.09 8.30 20.41
C GLY A 37 10.06 6.80 20.63
N ALA A 38 9.22 6.08 19.87
CA ALA A 38 9.16 4.63 19.86
C ALA A 38 10.53 4.01 19.59
N ASP A 39 10.72 2.77 20.06
CA ASP A 39 12.00 2.09 19.87
C ASP A 39 12.25 1.69 18.42
N ASP A 40 13.51 1.41 18.09
CA ASP A 40 13.93 1.08 16.72
C ASP A 40 13.20 -0.14 16.14
N GLY A 41 12.74 -1.09 16.97
CA GLY A 41 12.00 -2.27 16.54
C GLY A 41 10.59 -1.92 16.08
N GLU A 42 9.89 -1.09 16.86
CA GLU A 42 8.55 -0.57 16.53
C GLU A 42 8.60 0.28 15.26
N LEU A 43 9.55 1.22 15.17
CA LEU A 43 9.74 2.06 13.98
C LEU A 43 10.10 1.24 12.72
N HIS A 44 10.85 0.14 12.89
CA HIS A 44 11.16 -0.76 11.79
C HIS A 44 9.93 -1.53 11.30
N ALA A 45 9.08 -2.00 12.23
CA ALA A 45 7.83 -2.67 11.90
C ALA A 45 6.89 -1.74 11.15
N ASP A 46 6.74 -0.49 11.60
CA ASP A 46 5.90 0.51 10.94
C ASP A 46 6.40 0.87 9.54
N ARG A 47 7.72 1.07 9.40
CA ARG A 47 8.31 1.31 8.08
C ARG A 47 8.06 0.13 7.14
N THR A 48 8.14 -1.08 7.64
CA THR A 48 7.87 -2.29 6.86
C THR A 48 6.40 -2.32 6.41
N ALA A 49 5.46 -2.03 7.30
CA ALA A 49 4.03 -1.95 6.97
C ALA A 49 3.75 -0.90 5.87
N VAL A 50 4.36 0.29 5.96
CA VAL A 50 4.25 1.33 4.93
C VAL A 50 4.78 0.83 3.57
N LEU A 51 5.92 0.14 3.56
CA LEU A 51 6.51 -0.39 2.34
C LEU A 51 5.65 -1.48 1.70
N GLU A 52 5.08 -2.38 2.51
CA GLU A 52 4.15 -3.43 2.06
C GLU A 52 2.87 -2.83 1.47
N SER A 53 2.28 -1.83 2.14
CA SER A 53 1.11 -1.10 1.64
C SER A 53 1.39 -0.38 0.32
N ARG A 54 2.56 0.26 0.18
CA ARG A 54 2.98 0.91 -1.07
C ARG A 54 3.16 -0.11 -2.20
N ASP A 55 3.81 -1.22 -1.91
CA ASP A 55 4.05 -2.31 -2.87
C ASP A 55 2.74 -2.98 -3.32
N ALA A 56 1.78 -3.12 -2.40
CA ALA A 56 0.42 -3.56 -2.74
C ALA A 56 -0.26 -2.60 -3.72
N ILE A 57 -0.20 -1.28 -3.49
CA ILE A 57 -0.76 -0.29 -4.41
C ILE A 57 -0.02 -0.28 -5.77
N ALA A 58 1.30 -0.43 -5.76
CA ALA A 58 2.10 -0.49 -6.98
C ALA A 58 1.72 -1.69 -7.87
N ARG A 59 1.37 -2.83 -7.26
CA ARG A 59 0.82 -3.99 -8.00
C ARG A 59 -0.59 -3.76 -8.53
N MET A 60 -1.37 -2.91 -7.88
CA MET A 60 -2.75 -2.61 -8.29
C MET A 60 -2.84 -1.58 -9.40
N THR A 61 -1.84 -0.69 -9.48
CA THR A 61 -1.80 0.41 -10.43
C THR A 61 -1.01 -0.02 -11.67
N PRO A 62 -1.63 -0.13 -12.86
CA PRO A 62 -0.87 -0.44 -14.06
C PRO A 62 0.17 0.67 -14.34
N PRO A 63 1.35 0.32 -14.87
CA PRO A 63 2.39 1.30 -15.19
C PRO A 63 1.84 2.31 -16.20
N GLY A 64 1.46 3.50 -15.72
CA GLY A 64 0.75 4.50 -16.50
C GLY A 64 -0.15 5.42 -15.69
N LEU A 65 -0.63 5.00 -14.51
CA LEU A 65 -1.35 5.85 -13.55
C LEU A 65 -0.38 6.47 -12.53
N VAL A 66 0.43 7.37 -13.08
CA VAL A 66 1.12 8.52 -12.50
C VAL A 66 1.32 8.55 -10.97
N ASP A 67 2.60 8.49 -10.61
CA ASP A 67 3.26 9.23 -9.52
C ASP A 67 2.59 10.59 -9.25
N VAL A 68 1.62 10.65 -8.34
CA VAL A 68 1.13 11.92 -7.77
C VAL A 68 1.32 11.86 -6.27
N LEU A 69 2.58 12.01 -5.87
CA LEU A 69 2.93 12.64 -4.60
C LEU A 69 3.14 14.14 -4.90
N ILE A 70 2.19 14.98 -4.51
CA ILE A 70 2.44 16.39 -4.15
C ILE A 70 1.87 16.58 -2.75
#